data_AF-D8LEB8-F1
#
_entry.id   AF-D8LEB8-F1
#
_cell.length_a   1.000
_cell.length_b   1.000
_cell.length_c   1.000
_cell.angle_alpha   90.00
_cell.angle_beta   90.00
_cell.angle_gamma   90.00
#
_symmetry.space_group_name_H-M   'P 1'
#
loop_
_entity.id
_entity.type
_entity.pdbx_description
1 polymer ?
#
loop_
_entity_poly.entity_id
_entity_poly.type
_entity_poly.pdbx_seq_one_letter_code
_entity_poly.pdbx_strand_id
1 'polypeptide(L)'
;MPRSRDGKHTFCVYGSSSVNTPQPYLDVARKLGNLLADGGHTCVNGAGRAGCMGALNDGVTERCGRVRGVIHEMWIVDASEHPQVKDLRVVGGQGLQERKRMLMEGADCIVALPGGLGTWDELWEMVCLKGIGLCDVPICVLDVEDFYAGFKVQTKRAQADRLLYADMDKLLHFESDPAKAIEWCVSQLGAPGRDHKPNRRLERTTSGVNPPTTTSWSNSDRFMWACSVIACSGALTLAMTALRR
;
A
#
# COMPACT_ATOMS: atom_id res chain seq x y z
N MET A 1 -11.91 -7.18 8.54
CA MET A 1 -11.63 -7.01 9.99
C MET A 1 -12.39 -5.77 10.44
N PRO A 2 -13.12 -5.81 11.58
CA PRO A 2 -13.81 -4.63 12.08
C PRO A 2 -12.81 -3.57 12.55
N ARG A 3 -13.03 -2.30 12.17
CA ARG A 3 -12.20 -1.13 12.57
C ARG A 3 -12.34 -0.87 14.08
N SER A 4 -11.33 -0.26 14.72
CA SER A 4 -11.38 -0.01 16.17
C SER A 4 -12.50 0.99 16.54
N ARG A 5 -13.16 0.73 17.67
CA ARG A 5 -14.35 1.49 18.13
C ARG A 5 -14.02 2.77 18.90
N ASP A 6 -12.74 3.07 19.10
CA ASP A 6 -12.24 4.13 19.99
C ASP A 6 -11.66 5.34 19.24
N GLY A 7 -11.97 5.50 17.94
CA GLY A 7 -11.49 6.61 17.12
C GLY A 7 -10.01 6.54 16.75
N LYS A 8 -9.34 5.44 17.11
CA LYS A 8 -7.95 5.17 16.75
C LYS A 8 -7.93 4.43 15.42
N HIS A 9 -6.85 4.62 14.67
CA HIS A 9 -6.72 4.09 13.33
C HIS A 9 -5.30 3.60 13.11
N THR A 10 -5.15 2.68 12.17
CA THR A 10 -3.85 2.16 11.75
C THR A 10 -3.47 2.80 10.41
N PHE A 11 -2.38 3.56 10.40
CA PHE A 11 -1.85 4.18 9.20
C PHE A 11 -0.67 3.36 8.67
N CYS A 12 -0.79 2.81 7.47
CA CYS A 12 0.34 2.25 6.74
C CYS A 12 1.07 3.38 6.03
N VAL A 13 2.37 3.55 6.30
CA VAL A 13 3.16 4.65 5.74
C VAL A 13 4.31 4.11 4.92
N TYR A 14 4.36 4.50 3.65
CA TYR A 14 5.46 4.23 2.72
C TYR A 14 6.37 5.46 2.61
N GLY A 15 7.67 5.26 2.43
CA GLY A 15 8.60 6.37 2.24
C GLY A 15 10.05 5.91 2.07
N SER A 16 10.93 6.86 1.76
CA SER A 16 12.37 6.63 1.57
C SER A 16 13.02 5.91 2.76
N SER A 17 13.91 4.96 2.46
CA SER A 17 14.87 4.34 3.37
C SER A 17 16.29 4.91 3.25
N SER A 18 16.52 5.86 2.36
CA SER A 18 17.86 6.35 2.02
C SER A 18 18.42 7.27 3.12
N VAL A 19 19.68 7.07 3.48
CA VAL A 19 20.43 7.98 4.37
C VAL A 19 20.64 9.37 3.75
N ASN A 20 20.53 9.48 2.42
CA ASN A 20 20.70 10.74 1.68
C ASN A 20 19.36 11.44 1.44
N THR A 21 18.30 11.10 2.17
CA THR A 21 16.99 11.73 2.01
C THR A 21 17.06 13.21 2.41
N PRO A 22 16.61 14.14 1.55
CA PRO A 22 16.64 15.58 1.85
C PRO A 22 15.92 15.96 3.14
N GLN A 23 16.48 16.95 3.86
CA GLN A 23 15.97 17.39 5.16
C GLN A 23 14.48 17.77 5.18
N PRO A 24 13.93 18.51 4.18
CA PRO A 24 12.50 18.83 4.16
C PRO A 24 11.58 17.60 4.22
N TYR A 25 12.00 16.49 3.61
CA TYR A 25 11.22 15.24 3.61
C TYR A 25 11.29 14.54 4.97
N LEU A 26 12.46 14.60 5.63
CA LEU A 26 12.65 14.08 6.98
C LEU A 26 11.80 14.86 8.00
N ASP A 27 11.77 16.19 7.89
CA ASP A 27 10.99 17.06 8.78
C ASP A 27 9.49 16.76 8.67
N VAL A 28 8.97 16.60 7.45
CA VAL A 28 7.57 16.23 7.21
C VAL A 28 7.28 14.82 7.73
N ALA A 29 8.17 13.85 7.49
CA ALA A 29 8.01 12.48 7.98
C ALA A 29 7.96 12.42 9.52
N ARG A 30 8.86 13.15 10.20
CA ARG A 30 8.88 13.24 11.65
C ARG A 30 7.65 13.97 12.20
N LYS A 31 7.22 15.06 11.56
CA LYS A 31 5.97 15.78 11.90
C LYS A 31 4.76 14.85 11.79
N LEU A 32 4.66 14.06 10.71
CA LEU A 32 3.61 13.06 10.55
C LEU A 32 3.63 12.05 11.71
N GLY A 33 4.81 11.54 12.08
CA GLY A 33 4.96 10.59 13.18
C GLY A 33 4.47 11.14 14.52
N ASN A 34 4.86 12.38 14.84
CA ASN A 34 4.38 13.09 16.03
C ASN A 34 2.85 13.17 16.06
N LEU A 35 2.24 13.61 14.95
CA LEU A 35 0.78 13.79 14.86
C LEU A 35 0.03 12.46 14.97
N LEU A 36 0.54 11.39 14.36
CA LEU A 36 -0.05 10.06 14.48
C LEU A 36 -0.05 9.57 15.93
N ALA A 37 1.06 9.79 16.64
CA ALA A 37 1.19 9.41 18.05
C ALA A 37 0.28 10.26 18.96
N ASP A 38 0.25 11.58 18.76
CA ASP A 38 -0.61 12.50 19.52
C ASP A 38 -2.11 12.17 19.31
N GLY A 39 -2.50 11.76 18.10
CA GLY A 39 -3.84 11.26 17.78
C GLY A 39 -4.14 9.84 18.31
N GLY A 40 -3.17 9.20 18.96
CA GLY A 40 -3.30 7.84 19.47
C GLY A 40 -3.41 6.78 18.38
N HIS A 41 -3.03 7.08 17.14
CA HIS A 41 -3.03 6.15 16.02
C HIS A 41 -1.85 5.18 16.10
N THR A 42 -1.93 4.09 15.34
CA THR A 42 -0.82 3.13 15.17
C THR A 42 -0.18 3.37 13.82
N CYS A 43 1.14 3.52 13.78
CA CYS A 43 1.92 3.64 12.55
C CYS A 43 2.46 2.26 12.14
N VAL A 44 2.19 1.82 10.92
CA VAL A 44 2.75 0.60 10.31
C VAL A 44 3.66 1.01 9.17
N ASN A 45 4.90 0.52 9.11
CA ASN A 45 5.79 0.79 7.99
C ASN A 45 6.83 -0.33 7.77
N GLY A 46 7.75 -0.09 6.84
CA GLY A 46 8.82 -1.02 6.47
C GLY A 46 9.94 -1.22 7.49
N ALA A 47 9.83 -0.65 8.69
CA ALA A 47 10.80 -0.69 9.78
C ALA A 47 12.16 -0.03 9.49
N GLY A 48 12.34 0.73 8.40
CA GLY A 48 13.63 1.36 8.10
C GLY A 48 14.09 2.34 9.19
N ARG A 49 15.41 2.41 9.44
CA ARG A 49 16.03 3.32 10.42
C ARG A 49 16.46 4.68 9.85
N ALA A 50 16.50 4.78 8.53
CA ALA A 50 17.00 5.93 7.80
C ALA A 50 15.92 6.50 6.88
N GLY A 51 16.18 7.67 6.33
CA GLY A 51 15.24 8.37 5.45
C GLY A 51 13.92 8.71 6.14
N CYS A 52 12.87 8.86 5.33
CA CYS A 52 11.52 9.12 5.80
C CYS A 52 11.02 8.06 6.79
N MET A 53 11.35 6.78 6.60
CA MET A 53 10.94 5.73 7.55
C MET A 53 11.56 5.92 8.94
N GLY A 54 12.86 6.22 9.01
CA GLY A 54 13.54 6.48 10.28
C GLY A 54 12.97 7.71 10.99
N ALA A 55 12.88 8.83 10.28
CA ALA A 55 12.35 10.07 10.83
C ALA A 55 10.89 9.94 11.30
N LEU A 56 10.07 9.17 10.58
CA LEU A 56 8.72 8.84 10.99
C LEU A 56 8.69 8.03 12.29
N ASN A 57 9.51 6.99 12.38
CA ASN A 57 9.62 6.15 13.58
C ASN A 57 10.08 6.98 14.79
N ASP A 58 11.08 7.85 14.60
CA ASP A 58 11.51 8.81 15.62
C ASP A 58 10.32 9.63 16.13
N GLY A 59 9.60 10.31 15.22
CA GLY A 59 8.47 11.16 15.61
C GLY A 59 7.37 10.41 16.36
N VAL A 60 7.05 9.17 15.95
CA VAL A 60 6.07 8.36 16.69
C VAL A 60 6.59 8.03 18.10
N THR A 61 7.85 7.63 18.23
CA THR A 61 8.42 7.22 19.52
C THR A 61 8.71 8.37 20.48
N GLU A 62 9.06 9.55 19.98
CA GLU A 62 9.23 10.80 20.75
C GLU A 62 7.96 11.19 21.52
N ARG A 63 6.80 10.77 21.01
CA ARG A 63 5.48 10.98 21.61
C ARG A 63 4.91 9.73 22.28
N CYS A 64 5.74 8.72 22.54
CA CYS A 64 5.33 7.44 23.14
C CYS A 64 4.22 6.72 22.34
N GLY A 65 4.17 6.94 21.02
CA GLY A 65 3.21 6.32 20.12
C GLY A 65 3.54 4.86 19.80
N ARG A 66 2.74 4.25 18.93
CA ARG A 66 2.89 2.83 18.54
C ARG A 66 3.38 2.70 17.10
N VAL A 67 4.52 2.03 16.94
CA VAL A 67 5.07 1.63 15.64
C VAL A 67 5.03 0.11 15.51
N ARG A 68 4.51 -0.37 14.39
CA ARG A 68 4.66 -1.75 13.91
C ARG A 68 5.50 -1.76 12.64
N GLY A 69 6.60 -2.50 12.66
CA GLY A 69 7.46 -2.69 11.49
C GLY A 69 7.19 -4.02 10.80
N VAL A 70 7.27 -4.03 9.48
CA VAL A 70 7.31 -5.26 8.68
C VAL A 70 8.53 -5.22 7.76
N ILE A 71 9.51 -6.09 8.04
CA ILE A 71 10.80 -6.11 7.36
C ILE A 71 11.05 -7.47 6.70
N HIS A 72 11.78 -7.47 5.59
CA HIS A 72 12.29 -8.70 5.00
C HIS A 72 13.65 -9.04 5.61
N GLU A 73 13.94 -10.32 5.83
CA GLU A 73 15.19 -10.78 6.47
C GLU A 73 16.45 -10.27 5.74
N MET A 74 16.37 -10.11 4.42
CA MET A 74 17.46 -9.57 3.59
C MET A 74 17.89 -8.14 3.93
N TRP A 75 17.04 -7.38 4.64
CA TRP A 75 17.32 -6.01 5.07
C TRP A 75 17.62 -5.91 6.56
N ILE A 76 17.62 -7.03 7.28
CA ILE A 76 18.10 -7.10 8.66
C ILE A 76 19.61 -7.35 8.59
N VAL A 77 20.40 -6.29 8.81
CA VAL A 77 21.86 -6.42 8.93
C VAL A 77 22.22 -6.76 10.37
N ASP A 78 21.61 -6.07 11.34
CA ASP A 78 21.62 -6.40 12.76
C ASP A 78 20.26 -6.07 13.41
N ALA A 79 19.70 -7.02 14.16
CA ALA A 79 18.42 -6.87 14.86
C ALA A 79 18.44 -5.74 15.92
N SER A 80 19.63 -5.38 16.42
CA SER A 80 19.83 -4.25 17.33
C SER A 80 19.58 -2.88 16.67
N GLU A 81 19.51 -2.82 15.34
CA GLU A 81 19.43 -1.57 14.57
C GLU A 81 18.01 -0.98 14.46
N HIS A 82 17.02 -1.59 15.11
CA HIS A 82 15.61 -1.15 15.11
C HIS A 82 15.03 -0.95 16.52
N PRO A 83 15.72 -0.30 17.48
CA PRO A 83 15.30 -0.26 18.88
C PRO A 83 13.97 0.48 19.10
N GLN A 84 13.59 1.32 18.15
CA GLN A 84 12.36 2.12 18.17
C GLN A 84 11.11 1.31 17.80
N VAL A 85 11.28 0.17 17.12
CA VAL A 85 10.18 -0.64 16.60
C VAL A 85 10.01 -1.89 17.46
N LYS A 86 9.16 -1.79 18.49
CA LYS A 86 8.95 -2.88 19.44
C LYS A 86 8.07 -4.02 18.89
N ASP A 87 7.16 -3.72 17.96
CA ASP A 87 6.35 -4.71 17.24
C ASP A 87 6.97 -4.89 15.84
N LEU A 88 7.96 -5.78 15.72
CA LEU A 88 8.65 -6.06 14.46
C LEU A 88 8.26 -7.44 13.93
N ARG A 89 7.75 -7.46 12.70
CA ARG A 89 7.42 -8.69 11.96
C ARG A 89 8.44 -8.91 10.86
N VAL A 90 8.99 -10.13 10.80
CA VAL A 90 10.03 -10.51 9.82
C VAL A 90 9.46 -11.50 8.82
N VAL A 91 9.71 -11.26 7.53
CA VAL A 91 9.39 -12.16 6.43
C VAL A 91 10.68 -12.67 5.80
N GLY A 92 10.74 -13.97 5.50
CA GLY A 92 11.93 -14.60 4.91
C GLY A 92 11.75 -15.10 3.48
N GLY A 93 12.84 -15.61 2.90
CA GLY A 93 12.88 -16.27 1.60
C GLY A 93 12.63 -15.34 0.41
N GLN A 94 11.66 -15.70 -0.43
CA GLN A 94 11.23 -14.89 -1.59
C GLN A 94 9.98 -14.05 -1.26
N GLY A 95 9.73 -13.79 0.04
CA GLY A 95 8.47 -13.28 0.57
C GLY A 95 8.26 -11.77 0.45
N LEU A 96 8.69 -11.11 -0.62
CA LEU A 96 8.48 -9.66 -0.78
C LEU A 96 7.00 -9.28 -0.93
N GLN A 97 6.23 -10.10 -1.65
CA GLN A 97 4.78 -9.90 -1.77
C GLN A 97 4.06 -10.16 -0.44
N GLU A 98 4.52 -11.15 0.31
CA GLU A 98 4.01 -11.45 1.65
C GLU A 98 4.29 -10.29 2.62
N ARG A 99 5.47 -9.67 2.53
CA ARG A 99 5.79 -8.46 3.28
C ARG A 99 4.80 -7.33 2.96
N LYS A 100 4.49 -7.07 1.69
CA LYS A 100 3.51 -6.04 1.30
C LYS A 100 2.11 -6.35 1.83
N ARG A 101 1.69 -7.62 1.76
CA ARG A 101 0.42 -8.08 2.37
C ARG A 101 0.38 -7.81 3.88
N MET A 102 1.47 -8.09 4.59
CA MET A 102 1.57 -7.87 6.04
C MET A 102 1.59 -6.39 6.42
N LEU A 103 2.19 -5.51 5.61
CA LEU A 103 2.14 -4.05 5.81
C LEU A 103 0.69 -3.53 5.80
N MET A 104 -0.15 -4.13 4.96
CA MET A 104 -1.55 -3.75 4.80
C MET A 104 -2.51 -4.42 5.79
N GLU A 105 -2.02 -5.38 6.57
CA GLU A 105 -2.87 -6.15 7.49
C GLU A 105 -3.38 -5.27 8.64
N GLY A 106 -4.67 -4.93 8.57
CA GLY A 106 -5.33 -4.08 9.55
C GLY A 106 -5.08 -2.58 9.35
N ALA A 107 -4.50 -2.16 8.22
CA ALA A 107 -4.37 -0.75 7.88
C ALA A 107 -5.74 -0.15 7.53
N ASP A 108 -6.06 0.97 8.17
CA ASP A 108 -7.27 1.76 7.90
C ASP A 108 -7.03 2.79 6.80
N CYS A 109 -5.81 3.35 6.75
CA CYS A 109 -5.38 4.41 5.82
C CYS A 109 -3.97 4.11 5.30
N ILE A 110 -3.65 4.63 4.11
CA ILE A 110 -2.30 4.65 3.55
C ILE A 110 -1.84 6.10 3.40
N VAL A 111 -0.59 6.36 3.78
CA VAL A 111 0.11 7.61 3.49
C VAL A 111 1.42 7.30 2.77
N ALA A 112 1.70 7.95 1.64
CA ALA A 112 2.99 7.88 0.95
C ALA A 112 3.77 9.18 1.15
N LEU A 113 4.93 9.09 1.79
CA LEU A 113 5.94 10.15 1.86
C LEU A 113 6.89 10.07 0.65
N PRO A 114 7.67 11.13 0.36
CA PRO A 114 8.70 11.08 -0.67
C PRO A 114 9.62 9.86 -0.53
N GLY A 115 9.88 9.20 -1.66
CA GLY A 115 10.58 7.92 -1.72
C GLY A 115 10.88 7.49 -3.15
N GLY A 116 11.61 6.38 -3.30
CA GLY A 116 12.03 5.85 -4.61
C GLY A 116 11.18 4.67 -5.10
N LEU A 117 11.78 3.82 -5.93
CA LEU A 117 11.10 2.68 -6.57
C LEU A 117 10.29 1.79 -5.61
N GLY A 118 10.81 1.50 -4.42
CA GLY A 118 10.09 0.69 -3.43
C GLY A 118 8.81 1.37 -2.94
N THR A 119 8.88 2.65 -2.60
CA THR A 119 7.71 3.46 -2.22
C THR A 119 6.70 3.56 -3.36
N TRP A 120 7.17 3.68 -4.60
CA TRP A 120 6.30 3.77 -5.78
C TRP A 120 5.62 2.44 -6.10
N ASP A 121 6.32 1.31 -5.96
CA ASP A 121 5.75 -0.04 -6.08
C ASP A 121 4.63 -0.24 -5.06
N GLU A 122 4.91 0.04 -3.77
CA GLU A 122 3.93 -0.06 -2.68
C GLU A 122 2.72 0.86 -2.89
N LEU A 123 2.94 2.12 -3.29
CA LEU A 123 1.87 3.08 -3.58
C LEU A 123 0.99 2.63 -4.75
N TRP A 124 1.59 2.35 -5.91
CA TRP A 124 0.83 2.05 -7.13
C TRP A 124 0.17 0.68 -7.09
N GLU A 125 0.71 -0.29 -6.35
CA GLU A 125 -0.01 -1.53 -6.06
C GLU A 125 -1.36 -1.25 -5.39
N MET A 126 -1.36 -0.41 -4.35
CA MET A 126 -2.58 -0.10 -3.61
C MET A 126 -3.56 0.74 -4.43
N VAL A 127 -3.06 1.68 -5.25
CA VAL A 127 -3.89 2.44 -6.19
C VAL A 127 -4.53 1.53 -7.24
N CYS A 128 -3.77 0.57 -7.79
CA CYS A 128 -4.29 -0.43 -8.73
C CYS A 128 -5.36 -1.31 -8.08
N LEU A 129 -5.10 -1.86 -6.89
CA LEU A 129 -6.06 -2.67 -6.14
C LEU A 129 -7.35 -1.91 -5.85
N LYS A 130 -7.25 -0.62 -5.50
CA LYS A 130 -8.43 0.24 -5.31
C LYS A 130 -9.16 0.51 -6.62
N GLY A 131 -8.45 0.75 -7.71
CA GLY A 131 -9.01 1.00 -9.04
C GLY A 131 -9.82 -0.17 -9.60
N ILE A 132 -9.45 -1.40 -9.27
CA ILE A 132 -10.22 -2.61 -9.62
C ILE A 132 -11.20 -3.04 -8.52
N GLY A 133 -11.33 -2.23 -7.47
CA GLY A 133 -12.28 -2.46 -6.38
C GLY A 133 -11.94 -3.67 -5.52
N LEU A 134 -10.67 -4.03 -5.33
CA LEU A 134 -10.23 -5.07 -4.38
C LEU A 134 -9.98 -4.53 -2.96
N CYS A 135 -9.78 -3.23 -2.81
CA CYS A 135 -9.74 -2.53 -1.52
C CYS A 135 -10.40 -1.15 -1.63
N ASP A 136 -10.75 -0.56 -0.48
CA ASP A 136 -11.29 0.82 -0.41
C ASP A 136 -10.61 1.62 0.71
N VAL A 137 -9.28 1.44 0.82
CA VAL A 137 -8.46 2.16 1.79
C VAL A 137 -8.26 3.60 1.28
N PRO A 138 -8.41 4.64 2.12
CA PRO A 138 -8.02 6.00 1.76
C PRO A 138 -6.50 6.06 1.54
N ILE A 139 -6.08 6.60 0.39
CA ILE A 139 -4.66 6.72 0.02
C ILE A 139 -4.34 8.20 -0.10
N CYS A 140 -3.51 8.72 0.81
CA CYS A 140 -3.00 10.07 0.76
C CYS A 140 -1.51 10.06 0.36
N VAL A 141 -1.11 10.96 -0.53
CA VAL A 141 0.27 11.15 -0.95
C VAL A 141 0.73 12.52 -0.42
N LEU A 142 1.70 12.51 0.48
CA LEU A 142 2.30 13.72 1.03
C LEU A 142 3.30 14.31 0.03
N ASP A 143 2.86 15.36 -0.66
CA ASP A 143 3.62 16.05 -1.69
C ASP A 143 4.42 17.21 -1.09
N VAL A 144 5.69 16.94 -0.81
CA VAL A 144 6.63 17.86 -0.19
C VAL A 144 7.53 18.43 -1.28
N GLU A 145 7.62 19.77 -1.36
CA GLU A 145 8.40 20.47 -2.38
C GLU A 145 8.10 20.00 -3.82
N ASP A 146 6.82 19.74 -4.11
CA ASP A 146 6.35 19.28 -5.42
C ASP A 146 7.03 17.98 -5.92
N PHE A 147 7.53 17.14 -5.02
CA PHE A 147 8.17 15.85 -5.35
C PHE A 147 7.32 14.98 -6.29
N TYR A 148 5.99 15.01 -6.14
CA TYR A 148 5.05 14.23 -6.95
C TYR A 148 4.43 15.00 -8.13
N ALA A 149 4.96 16.17 -8.50
CA ALA A 149 4.49 16.93 -9.66
C ALA A 149 4.48 16.08 -10.95
N GLY A 150 5.49 15.24 -11.15
CA GLY A 150 5.56 14.32 -12.29
C GLY A 150 4.41 13.31 -12.31
N PHE A 151 4.03 12.75 -11.16
CA PHE A 151 2.90 11.82 -11.06
C PHE A 151 1.60 12.54 -11.37
N LYS A 152 1.39 13.74 -10.82
CA LYS A 152 0.20 14.56 -11.12
C LYS A 152 0.07 14.87 -12.62
N VAL A 153 1.17 15.14 -13.31
CA VAL A 153 1.16 15.35 -14.77
C VAL A 153 0.80 14.07 -15.51
N GLN A 154 1.44 12.95 -15.17
CA GLN A 154 1.21 11.68 -15.86
C GLN A 154 -0.21 11.15 -15.65
N THR A 155 -0.77 11.31 -14.45
CA THR A 155 -2.14 10.87 -14.13
C THR A 155 -3.19 11.69 -14.91
N LYS A 156 -3.01 13.01 -14.99
CA LYS A 156 -3.86 13.87 -15.84
C LYS A 156 -3.80 13.45 -17.29
N ARG A 157 -2.61 13.10 -17.81
CA ARG A 157 -2.47 12.62 -19.19
C ARG A 157 -3.20 11.29 -19.39
N ALA A 158 -3.05 10.33 -18.49
CA ALA A 158 -3.74 9.05 -18.55
C ALA A 158 -5.28 9.19 -18.51
N GLN A 159 -5.79 10.14 -17.71
CA GLN A 159 -7.22 10.44 -17.65
C GLN A 159 -7.73 11.08 -18.95
N ALA A 160 -6.99 12.06 -19.50
CA ALA A 160 -7.33 12.70 -20.77
C ALA A 160 -7.36 11.68 -21.94
N ASP A 161 -6.42 10.73 -21.94
CA ASP A 161 -6.34 9.67 -22.93
C ASP A 161 -7.33 8.51 -22.68
N ARG A 162 -8.16 8.59 -21.62
CA ARG A 162 -9.16 7.58 -21.25
C ARG A 162 -8.57 6.19 -20.95
N LEU A 163 -7.38 6.18 -20.33
CA LEU A 163 -6.69 4.94 -19.94
C LEU A 163 -7.08 4.45 -18.53
N LEU A 164 -7.83 5.27 -17.78
CA LEU A 164 -8.22 4.99 -16.40
C LEU A 164 -9.71 4.63 -16.33
N TYR A 165 -10.03 3.57 -15.59
CA TYR A 165 -11.41 3.12 -15.36
C TYR A 165 -12.13 3.92 -14.25
N ALA A 166 -11.39 4.69 -13.46
CA ALA A 166 -11.90 5.55 -12.40
C ALA A 166 -11.17 6.89 -12.41
N ASP A 167 -11.85 7.94 -11.94
CA ASP A 167 -11.24 9.25 -11.75
C ASP A 167 -10.12 9.15 -10.71
N MET A 168 -8.97 9.76 -11.00
CA MET A 168 -7.81 9.71 -10.11
C MET A 168 -8.09 10.25 -8.71
N ASP A 169 -8.94 11.28 -8.62
CA ASP A 169 -9.36 11.89 -7.35
C ASP A 169 -10.18 10.92 -6.46
N LYS A 170 -10.72 9.83 -7.03
CA LYS A 170 -11.38 8.77 -6.25
C LYS A 170 -10.39 7.72 -5.74
N LEU A 171 -9.21 7.63 -6.38
CA LEU A 171 -8.21 6.60 -6.07
C LEU A 171 -7.22 7.09 -5.01
N LEU A 172 -6.72 8.32 -5.15
CA LEU A 172 -5.74 8.89 -4.22
C LEU A 172 -5.92 10.41 -4.09
N HIS A 173 -5.41 10.95 -2.98
CA HIS A 173 -5.40 12.37 -2.67
C HIS A 173 -3.97 12.88 -2.48
N PHE A 174 -3.65 14.05 -3.03
CA PHE A 174 -2.37 14.71 -2.77
C PHE A 174 -2.57 15.83 -1.74
N GLU A 175 -1.74 15.85 -0.70
CA GLU A 175 -1.73 16.87 0.34
C GLU A 175 -0.29 17.24 0.69
N SER A 176 -0.03 18.46 1.10
CA SER A 176 1.28 18.96 1.50
C SER A 176 1.48 19.03 3.02
N ASP A 177 0.40 19.17 3.79
CA ASP A 177 0.45 19.22 5.26
C ASP A 177 0.10 17.86 5.90
N PRO A 178 0.99 17.26 6.72
CA PRO A 178 0.70 16.06 7.49
C PRO A 178 -0.59 16.07 8.30
N ALA A 179 -0.96 17.20 8.90
CA ALA A 179 -2.18 17.28 9.71
C ALA A 179 -3.43 17.15 8.83
N LYS A 180 -3.46 17.88 7.72
CA LYS A 180 -4.55 17.78 6.74
C LYS A 180 -4.63 16.41 6.08
N ALA A 181 -3.48 15.76 5.87
CA ALA A 181 -3.44 14.40 5.33
C ALA A 181 -4.12 13.40 6.28
N ILE A 182 -3.83 13.50 7.59
CA ILE A 182 -4.51 12.68 8.62
C ILE A 182 -6.01 13.01 8.66
N GLU A 183 -6.38 14.29 8.72
CA GLU A 183 -7.79 14.72 8.73
C GLU A 183 -8.56 14.19 7.53
N TRP A 184 -7.99 14.33 6.33
CA TRP A 184 -8.58 13.80 5.10
C TRP A 184 -8.74 12.29 5.20
N CYS A 185 -7.69 11.55 5.54
CA CYS A 185 -7.73 10.10 5.70
C CYS A 185 -8.84 9.65 6.65
N VAL A 186 -8.93 10.25 7.85
CA VAL A 186 -9.96 9.93 8.85
C VAL A 186 -11.36 10.28 8.35
N SER A 187 -11.53 11.41 7.64
CA SER A 187 -12.83 11.80 7.08
C SER A 187 -13.39 10.77 6.09
N GLN A 188 -12.52 10.03 5.40
CA GLN A 188 -12.91 8.99 4.45
C GLN A 188 -13.36 7.68 5.11
N LEU A 189 -13.05 7.45 6.40
CA LEU A 189 -13.36 6.18 7.07
C LEU A 189 -14.82 6.04 7.50
N GLY A 190 -15.61 7.12 7.45
CA GLY A 190 -16.99 7.14 7.93
C GLY A 190 -17.11 7.02 9.47
N ALA A 191 -18.32 7.16 10.00
CA ALA A 191 -18.56 7.07 11.44
C ALA A 191 -18.16 5.68 12.02
N PRO A 192 -17.66 5.61 13.26
CA PRO A 192 -17.32 4.35 13.93
C PRO A 192 -18.52 3.39 13.91
N GLY A 193 -18.35 2.18 13.36
CA GLY A 193 -19.40 1.15 13.34
C GLY A 193 -20.13 0.93 12.01
N ARG A 194 -19.76 1.61 10.91
CA ARG A 194 -20.09 1.08 9.59
C ARG A 194 -19.13 -0.06 9.25
N ASP A 195 -19.62 -1.29 9.33
CA ASP A 195 -18.98 -2.42 8.69
C ASP A 195 -18.86 -2.08 7.19
N HIS A 196 -17.64 -1.81 6.73
CA HIS A 196 -17.37 -1.79 5.31
C HIS A 196 -17.66 -3.21 4.83
N LYS A 197 -18.69 -3.37 3.99
CA LYS A 197 -19.11 -4.67 3.50
C LYS A 197 -17.85 -5.37 2.96
N PRO A 198 -17.52 -6.59 3.42
CA PRO A 198 -16.44 -7.33 2.80
C PRO A 198 -16.72 -7.33 1.31
N ASN A 199 -15.70 -6.94 0.56
CA ASN A 199 -15.76 -6.85 -0.88
C ASN A 199 -16.51 -8.07 -1.39
N ARG A 200 -17.56 -7.83 -2.18
CA ARG A 200 -18.45 -8.89 -2.69
C ARG A 200 -17.52 -9.95 -3.24
N ARG A 201 -17.32 -11.04 -2.48
CA ARG A 201 -16.62 -12.22 -2.98
C ARG A 201 -17.35 -12.47 -4.28
N LEU A 202 -16.65 -12.47 -5.41
CA LEU A 202 -17.22 -13.01 -6.64
C LEU A 202 -17.57 -14.43 -6.26
N GLU A 203 -18.81 -14.62 -5.80
CA GLU A 203 -19.40 -15.92 -5.63
C GLU A 203 -19.32 -16.48 -7.04
N ARG A 204 -18.37 -17.39 -7.26
CA ARG A 204 -18.47 -18.30 -8.38
C ARG A 204 -19.82 -18.96 -8.17
N THR A 205 -20.83 -18.49 -8.90
CA THR A 205 -22.01 -19.28 -9.15
C THR A 205 -21.48 -20.56 -9.78
N THR A 206 -21.32 -21.61 -8.99
CA THR A 206 -21.16 -22.97 -9.48
C THR A 206 -22.50 -23.43 -10.04
N SER A 207 -23.09 -22.64 -10.93
CA SER A 207 -24.01 -23.16 -11.92
C SER A 207 -23.11 -23.76 -13.00
N GLY A 208 -23.14 -25.09 -13.14
CA GLY A 208 -22.26 -25.84 -14.03
C GLY A 208 -22.19 -25.24 -15.43
N VAL A 209 -21.08 -24.56 -15.71
CA VAL A 209 -20.65 -24.25 -17.07
C VAL A 209 -19.46 -25.16 -17.33
N ASN A 210 -19.67 -26.18 -18.17
CA ASN A 210 -18.56 -26.95 -18.73
C ASN A 210 -17.57 -25.97 -19.40
N PRO A 211 -16.25 -26.16 -19.24
CA PRO A 211 -15.29 -25.29 -19.90
C PRO A 211 -15.51 -25.35 -21.43
N PRO A 212 -15.65 -24.22 -22.12
CA PRO A 212 -15.75 -24.22 -23.57
C PRO A 212 -14.41 -24.71 -24.16
N THR A 213 -14.51 -25.57 -25.17
CA THR A 213 -13.36 -26.03 -25.95
C THR A 213 -12.66 -24.83 -26.60
N THR A 214 -11.33 -24.80 -26.50
CA THR A 214 -10.45 -23.65 -26.81
C THR A 214 -10.32 -23.29 -28.30
N THR A 215 -11.20 -23.81 -29.16
CA THR A 215 -11.07 -23.72 -30.61
C THR A 215 -11.67 -22.45 -31.24
N SER A 216 -12.33 -21.57 -30.48
CA SER A 216 -12.99 -20.36 -31.03
C SER A 216 -12.57 -19.02 -30.41
N TRP A 217 -11.53 -18.99 -29.58
CA TRP A 217 -11.19 -17.79 -28.80
C TRP A 217 -10.34 -16.79 -29.59
N SER A 218 -10.78 -15.52 -29.58
CA SER A 218 -10.02 -14.40 -30.14
C SER A 218 -8.78 -14.08 -29.30
N ASN A 219 -7.82 -13.32 -29.86
CA ASN A 219 -6.60 -12.95 -29.14
C ASN A 219 -6.88 -12.13 -27.86
N SER A 220 -7.96 -11.34 -27.83
CA SER A 220 -8.41 -10.59 -26.66
C SER A 220 -8.95 -11.49 -25.54
N ASP A 221 -9.66 -12.57 -25.89
CA ASP A 221 -10.23 -13.50 -24.90
C ASP A 221 -9.12 -14.30 -24.20
N ARG A 222 -8.08 -14.67 -24.95
CA ARG A 222 -6.88 -15.35 -24.42
C ARG A 222 -6.10 -14.47 -23.46
N PHE A 223 -6.02 -13.16 -23.74
CA PHE A 223 -5.32 -12.19 -22.90
C PHE A 223 -6.04 -11.99 -21.56
N MET A 224 -7.36 -11.83 -21.57
CA MET A 224 -8.18 -11.66 -20.36
C MET A 224 -8.14 -12.89 -19.44
N TRP A 225 -8.12 -14.09 -20.01
CA TRP A 225 -7.97 -15.32 -19.23
C TRP A 225 -6.56 -15.49 -18.65
N ALA A 226 -5.51 -15.19 -19.43
CA ALA A 226 -4.13 -15.23 -18.95
C ALA A 226 -3.89 -14.27 -17.76
N CYS A 227 -4.44 -13.05 -17.82
CA CYS A 227 -4.38 -12.10 -16.70
C CYS A 227 -5.11 -12.63 -15.45
N SER A 228 -6.23 -13.33 -15.64
CA SER A 228 -7.02 -13.91 -14.54
C SER A 228 -6.35 -15.13 -13.88
N VAL A 229 -5.58 -15.92 -14.64
CA VAL A 229 -4.86 -17.10 -14.14
C VAL A 229 -3.55 -16.72 -13.44
N ILE A 230 -2.86 -15.68 -13.92
CA ILE A 230 -1.60 -15.20 -13.31
C ILE A 230 -1.86 -14.52 -11.95
N ALA A 231 -3.03 -13.91 -11.76
CA ALA A 231 -3.40 -13.27 -10.49
C ALA A 231 -3.76 -14.25 -9.35
N CYS A 232 -3.93 -15.55 -9.63
CA CYS A 232 -4.47 -16.50 -8.64
C CYS A 232 -3.60 -17.73 -8.31
N SER A 233 -2.44 -17.95 -8.94
CA SER A 233 -1.68 -19.18 -8.74
C SER A 233 -0.19 -18.95 -8.57
N GLY A 234 0.28 -18.96 -7.32
CA GLY A 234 1.69 -19.15 -6.97
C GLY A 234 2.14 -20.60 -7.22
N ALA A 235 2.10 -21.04 -8.48
CA ALA A 235 2.58 -22.37 -8.89
C ALA A 235 3.27 -22.27 -10.25
N LEU A 236 4.53 -21.84 -10.22
CA LEU A 236 5.41 -21.86 -11.38
C LEU A 236 6.16 -23.20 -11.45
N THR A 237 5.43 -24.31 -11.64
CA THR A 237 6.05 -25.59 -11.99
C THR A 237 5.06 -26.42 -12.81
N LEU A 238 5.09 -26.29 -14.14
CA LEU A 238 4.64 -27.23 -15.19
C LEU A 238 4.27 -26.45 -16.46
N ALA A 239 5.27 -25.86 -17.14
CA ALA A 239 5.05 -25.29 -18.48
C ALA A 239 6.30 -25.35 -19.37
N MET A 240 7.14 -26.39 -19.25
CA MET A 240 8.26 -26.64 -20.17
C MET A 240 8.29 -28.04 -20.79
N THR A 241 7.21 -28.82 -20.71
CA THR A 241 7.16 -30.18 -21.31
C THR A 241 6.21 -30.32 -22.50
N ALA A 242 5.67 -29.22 -23.05
CA ALA A 242 4.71 -29.25 -24.16
C ALA A 242 5.20 -28.53 -25.44
N LEU A 243 6.52 -28.44 -25.64
CA LEU A 243 7.14 -27.91 -26.88
C LEU A 243 8.20 -28.87 -27.48
N ARG A 244 8.03 -30.17 -27.23
CA ARG A 244 8.68 -31.24 -28.00
C ARG A 244 7.67 -32.32 -28.34
N ARG A 245 6.86 -32.04 -29.35
CA ARG A 245 6.29 -32.99 -30.33
C ARG A 245 5.63 -32.19 -31.44
#